data_AF-A0A2V2Q5J4-F1
#
_entry.id   AF-A0A2V2Q5J4-F1
#
_cell.length_a   1.000
_cell.length_b   1.000
_cell.length_c   1.000
_cell.angle_alpha   90.00
_cell.angle_beta   90.00
_cell.angle_gamma   90.00
#
_symmetry.space_group_name_H-M   'P 1'
#
loop_
_entity.id
_entity.type
_entity.pdbx_description
1 polymer ?
#
loop_
_entity_poly.entity_id
_entity_poly.type
_entity_poly.pdbx_seq_one_letter_code
_entity_poly.pdbx_strand_id
1 'polypeptide(L)'
;DLSDSAIAQLSKAAPVVVVRSADASRQIDRMVDNVNLIARATGTEEKARSEIASFRKAVEDGRKKLAAAGLGGKEVAFADGWQEGSQVSVRPYVKGSLITDVNTELGLVSPWKLKGDKAYGLAATDVEGLTKIGEARFTYIANDADGGDPFKDGLKDNAVWKSLPFVKNDQVHRLPDGIWMFGGTASMRDYIDALVGALTN
;
A
#
# COMPACT_ATOMS: atom_id res chain seq x y z
N ASP A 1 13.55 -11.36 10.45
CA ASP A 1 14.33 -10.46 11.32
C ASP A 1 15.81 -10.79 11.23
N LEU A 2 16.67 -9.82 11.58
CA LEU A 2 18.11 -10.04 11.71
C LEU A 2 18.38 -11.02 12.86
N SER A 3 19.40 -11.87 12.71
CA SER A 3 19.82 -12.78 13.79
C SER A 3 20.53 -12.01 14.91
N ASP A 4 20.49 -12.55 16.12
CA ASP A 4 21.25 -12.00 17.27
C ASP A 4 22.74 -11.89 16.96
N SER A 5 23.29 -12.84 16.19
CA SER A 5 24.68 -12.80 15.74
C SER A 5 24.95 -11.61 14.81
N ALA A 6 24.04 -11.29 13.90
CA ALA A 6 24.17 -10.13 13.01
C ALA A 6 24.05 -8.81 13.80
N ILE A 7 23.13 -8.74 14.76
CA ILE A 7 22.98 -7.57 15.65
C ILE A 7 24.27 -7.36 16.45
N ALA A 8 24.80 -8.42 17.07
CA ALA A 8 26.04 -8.35 17.85
C ALA A 8 27.25 -7.91 17.02
N GLN A 9 27.30 -8.27 15.73
CA GLN A 9 28.33 -7.79 14.81
C GLN A 9 28.19 -6.30 14.51
N LEU A 10 26.98 -5.83 14.18
CA LEU A 10 26.70 -4.43 13.89
C LEU A 10 26.97 -3.53 15.11
N SER A 11 26.64 -3.99 16.32
CA SER A 11 26.85 -3.25 17.57
C SER A 11 28.31 -2.96 17.91
N LYS A 12 29.27 -3.62 17.24
CA LYS A 12 30.70 -3.30 17.40
C LYS A 12 31.10 -2.00 16.69
N ALA A 13 30.35 -1.60 15.66
CA ALA A 13 30.68 -0.41 14.87
C ALA A 13 30.01 0.86 15.41
N ALA A 14 28.76 0.76 15.87
CA ALA A 14 27.97 1.87 16.38
C ALA A 14 26.79 1.36 17.22
N PRO A 15 26.11 2.23 18.00
CA PRO A 15 24.82 1.91 18.60
C PRO A 15 23.82 1.43 17.53
N VAL A 16 23.13 0.31 17.81
CA VAL A 16 22.17 -0.30 16.89
C VAL A 16 20.76 -0.17 17.44
N VAL A 17 19.84 0.28 16.60
CA VAL A 17 18.40 0.26 16.86
C VAL A 17 17.76 -0.69 15.86
N VAL A 18 17.07 -1.71 16.37
CA VAL A 18 16.30 -2.65 15.54
C VAL A 18 14.85 -2.18 15.49
N VAL A 19 14.35 -1.99 14.27
CA VAL A 19 12.99 -1.53 14.01
C VAL A 19 12.13 -2.73 13.65
N ARG A 20 10.97 -2.88 14.28
CA ARG A 20 9.98 -3.86 13.84
C ARG A 20 9.28 -3.32 12.60
N SER A 21 9.41 -4.01 11.48
CA SER A 21 8.93 -3.48 10.20
C SER A 21 7.41 -3.39 10.12
N ALA A 22 6.69 -4.41 10.59
CA ALA A 22 5.25 -4.50 10.39
C ALA A 22 4.50 -5.22 11.53
N ASP A 23 3.22 -4.91 11.63
CA ASP A 23 2.28 -5.50 12.58
C ASP A 23 0.86 -5.43 12.00
N ALA A 24 0.40 -6.54 11.42
CA ALA A 24 -0.88 -6.59 10.72
C ALA A 24 -2.11 -6.32 11.60
N SER A 25 -1.94 -6.20 12.92
CA SER A 25 -3.01 -5.79 13.83
C SER A 25 -3.14 -4.27 13.98
N ARG A 26 -2.11 -3.49 13.57
CA ARG A 26 -1.97 -2.05 13.84
C ARG A 26 -0.93 -1.37 12.93
N GLN A 27 -1.04 -1.47 11.59
CA GLN A 27 0.07 -1.05 10.72
C GLN A 27 0.37 0.45 10.77
N ILE A 28 -0.66 1.29 10.80
CA ILE A 28 -0.47 2.75 10.92
C ILE A 28 0.24 3.08 12.23
N ASP A 29 -0.17 2.47 13.34
CA ASP A 29 0.49 2.71 14.62
C ASP A 29 1.92 2.17 14.62
N ARG A 30 2.17 1.01 14.01
CA ARG A 30 3.53 0.47 13.85
C ARG A 30 4.42 1.43 13.08
N MET A 31 3.92 2.02 12.00
CA MET A 31 4.62 3.04 11.23
C MET A 31 4.94 4.27 12.11
N VAL A 32 3.97 4.76 12.88
CA VAL A 32 4.17 5.91 13.79
C VAL A 32 5.17 5.59 14.91
N ASP A 33 5.08 4.40 15.50
CA ASP A 33 6.01 3.92 16.53
C ASP A 33 7.45 3.89 16.00
N ASN A 34 7.63 3.46 14.75
CA ASN A 34 8.93 3.42 14.08
C ASN A 34 9.50 4.82 13.82
N VAL A 35 8.67 5.76 13.35
CA VAL A 35 9.08 7.18 13.17
C VAL A 35 9.53 7.77 14.50
N ASN A 36 8.77 7.56 15.58
CA ASN A 36 9.11 8.04 16.92
C ASN A 36 10.38 7.39 17.48
N LEU A 37 10.59 6.10 17.22
CA LEU A 37 11.80 5.39 17.65
C LEU A 37 13.05 5.97 16.99
N ILE A 38 13.00 6.18 15.67
CA ILE A 38 14.10 6.80 14.92
C ILE A 38 14.34 8.24 15.41
N ALA A 39 13.26 8.98 15.68
CA ALA A 39 13.35 10.35 16.17
C ALA A 39 14.08 10.44 17.52
N ARG A 40 13.75 9.57 18.48
CA ARG A 40 14.45 9.49 19.77
C ARG A 40 15.91 9.10 19.62
N ALA A 41 16.21 8.18 18.71
CA ALA A 41 17.58 7.74 18.46
C ALA A 41 18.45 8.84 17.81
N THR A 42 17.82 9.83 17.16
CA THR A 42 18.50 10.88 16.39
C THR A 42 18.35 12.29 16.96
N GLY A 43 17.56 12.47 18.03
CA GLY A 43 17.24 13.77 18.60
C GLY A 43 16.36 14.65 17.70
N THR A 44 15.47 14.03 16.92
CA THR A 44 14.63 14.71 15.91
C THR A 44 13.12 14.65 16.21
N GLU A 45 12.74 14.59 17.49
CA GLU A 45 11.36 14.39 17.94
C GLU A 45 10.39 15.48 17.47
N GLU A 46 10.81 16.75 17.40
CA GLU A 46 9.98 17.83 16.84
C GLU A 46 9.68 17.63 15.36
N LYS A 47 10.69 17.18 14.58
CA LYS A 47 10.50 16.87 13.16
C LYS A 47 9.54 15.69 13.01
N ALA A 48 9.70 14.64 13.81
CA ALA A 48 8.80 13.49 13.79
C ALA A 48 7.34 13.88 14.11
N ARG A 49 7.13 14.74 15.12
CA ARG A 49 5.79 15.29 15.43
C ARG A 49 5.18 16.01 14.23
N SER A 50 5.96 16.85 13.55
CA SER A 50 5.50 17.58 12.37
C SER A 50 5.15 16.65 11.19
N GLU A 51 5.98 15.62 10.94
CA GLU A 51 5.74 14.63 9.88
C GLU A 51 4.49 13.77 10.16
N ILE A 52 4.31 13.33 11.41
CA ILE A 52 3.12 12.56 11.83
C ILE A 52 1.86 13.42 11.71
N ALA A 53 1.91 14.68 12.15
CA ALA A 53 0.79 15.62 12.02
C ALA A 53 0.43 15.85 10.55
N SER A 54 1.43 15.99 9.68
CA SER A 54 1.22 16.15 8.24
C SER A 54 0.55 14.93 7.60
N PHE A 55 0.95 13.71 8.01
CA PHE A 55 0.29 12.48 7.58
C PHE A 55 -1.18 12.43 8.03
N ARG A 56 -1.46 12.72 9.32
CA ARG A 56 -2.84 12.73 9.83
C ARG A 56 -3.72 13.77 9.13
N LYS A 57 -3.16 14.94 8.83
CA LYS A 57 -3.84 15.96 8.02
C LYS A 57 -4.15 15.47 6.61
N ALA A 58 -3.19 14.79 5.95
CA ALA A 58 -3.41 14.23 4.61
C ALA A 58 -4.54 13.19 4.60
N VAL A 59 -4.61 12.33 5.62
CA VAL A 59 -5.72 11.37 5.78
C VAL A 59 -7.05 12.12 5.92
N GLU A 60 -7.13 13.13 6.79
CA GLU A 60 -8.37 13.89 7.00
C GLU A 60 -8.83 14.61 5.72
N ASP A 61 -7.92 15.30 5.04
CA ASP A 61 -8.20 16.03 3.80
C ASP A 61 -8.58 15.07 2.67
N GLY A 62 -7.85 13.95 2.54
CA GLY A 62 -8.13 12.91 1.55
C GLY A 62 -9.51 12.29 1.75
N ARG A 63 -9.87 11.94 2.99
CA ARG A 63 -11.21 11.44 3.34
C ARG A 63 -12.30 12.43 2.95
N LYS A 64 -12.11 13.72 3.21
CA LYS A 64 -13.08 14.77 2.84
C LYS A 64 -13.23 14.87 1.32
N LYS A 65 -12.12 14.86 0.56
CA LYS A 65 -12.15 14.91 -0.91
C LYS A 65 -12.87 13.70 -1.51
N LEU A 66 -12.56 12.49 -1.05
CA LEU A 66 -13.21 11.25 -1.50
C LEU A 66 -14.71 11.26 -1.16
N ALA A 67 -15.09 11.69 0.05
CA ALA A 67 -16.48 11.81 0.43
C ALA A 67 -17.23 12.83 -0.45
N ALA A 68 -16.64 13.98 -0.74
CA ALA A 68 -17.21 15.00 -1.62
C ALA A 68 -17.40 14.49 -3.07
N ALA A 69 -16.53 13.59 -3.53
CA ALA A 69 -16.66 12.89 -4.81
C ALA A 69 -17.64 11.70 -4.77
N GLY A 70 -18.36 11.47 -3.66
CA GLY A 70 -19.30 10.36 -3.52
C GLY A 70 -18.65 8.98 -3.37
N LEU A 71 -17.38 8.93 -2.98
CA LEU A 71 -16.59 7.70 -2.83
C LEU A 71 -16.58 7.12 -1.41
N GLY A 72 -17.22 7.79 -0.45
CA GLY A 72 -17.37 7.27 0.91
C GLY A 72 -18.03 5.88 0.92
N GLY A 73 -17.37 4.91 1.55
CA GLY A 73 -17.83 3.52 1.62
C GLY A 73 -17.68 2.72 0.32
N LYS A 74 -17.08 3.28 -0.75
CA LYS A 74 -16.86 2.54 -1.99
C LYS A 74 -15.73 1.52 -1.84
N GLU A 75 -15.87 0.42 -2.57
CA GLU A 75 -14.84 -0.61 -2.61
C GLU A 75 -13.69 -0.22 -3.54
N VAL A 76 -12.47 -0.26 -2.99
CA VAL A 76 -11.22 0.00 -3.70
C VAL A 76 -10.24 -1.14 -3.38
N ALA A 77 -9.92 -1.93 -4.40
CA ALA A 77 -8.87 -2.93 -4.34
C ALA A 77 -7.52 -2.26 -4.59
N PHE A 78 -6.54 -2.56 -3.74
CA PHE A 78 -5.14 -2.27 -4.01
C PHE A 78 -4.33 -3.56 -4.17
N ALA A 79 -3.45 -3.61 -5.16
CA ALA A 79 -2.45 -4.65 -5.33
C ALA A 79 -1.18 -4.07 -5.98
N ASP A 80 -0.06 -4.75 -5.81
CA ASP A 80 1.02 -4.71 -6.81
C ASP A 80 1.10 -6.06 -7.53
N GLY A 81 2.00 -6.17 -8.49
CA GLY A 81 2.17 -7.38 -9.29
C GLY A 81 3.51 -7.40 -10.00
N TRP A 82 3.82 -8.54 -10.60
CA TRP A 82 4.99 -8.70 -11.45
C TRP A 82 4.71 -9.78 -12.48
N GLN A 83 5.43 -9.72 -13.60
CA GLN A 83 5.33 -10.73 -14.64
C GLN A 83 6.55 -11.66 -14.59
N GLU A 84 6.28 -12.96 -14.60
CA GLU A 84 7.30 -14.00 -14.75
C GLU A 84 6.89 -14.91 -15.91
N GLY A 85 7.65 -14.83 -17.02
CA GLY A 85 7.28 -15.50 -18.27
C GLY A 85 5.92 -15.02 -18.79
N SER A 86 4.98 -15.94 -18.95
CA SER A 86 3.60 -15.65 -19.39
C SER A 86 2.61 -15.47 -18.24
N GLN A 87 3.06 -15.51 -16.99
CA GLN A 87 2.20 -15.43 -15.82
C GLN A 87 2.36 -14.07 -15.15
N VAL A 88 1.23 -13.45 -14.80
CA VAL A 88 1.17 -12.24 -13.99
C VAL A 88 0.76 -12.62 -12.59
N SER A 89 1.66 -12.38 -11.63
CA SER A 89 1.38 -12.50 -10.21
C SER A 89 0.71 -11.23 -9.72
N VAL A 90 -0.29 -11.40 -8.86
CA VAL A 90 -0.99 -10.32 -8.19
C VAL A 90 -0.76 -10.49 -6.70
N ARG A 91 -0.32 -9.43 -6.03
CA ARG A 91 -0.16 -9.41 -4.58
C ARG A 91 -1.14 -8.40 -3.98
N PRO A 92 -2.33 -8.87 -3.57
CA PRO A 92 -3.30 -8.06 -2.87
C PRO A 92 -2.78 -7.57 -1.53
N TYR A 93 -3.01 -6.28 -1.27
CA TYR A 93 -2.85 -5.68 0.05
C TYR A 93 -4.20 -5.79 0.73
N VAL A 94 -4.31 -6.70 1.70
CA VAL A 94 -5.58 -7.03 2.35
C VAL A 94 -5.65 -6.45 3.77
N LYS A 95 -6.69 -6.80 4.53
CA LYS A 95 -6.83 -6.39 5.92
C LYS A 95 -5.54 -6.67 6.71
N GLY A 96 -5.04 -5.63 7.37
CA GLY A 96 -3.77 -5.66 8.11
C GLY A 96 -2.55 -5.26 7.27
N SER A 97 -2.73 -4.78 6.04
CA SER A 97 -1.68 -4.08 5.29
C SER A 97 -1.76 -2.57 5.53
N LEU A 98 -0.61 -1.90 5.47
CA LEU A 98 -0.55 -0.44 5.68
C LEU A 98 -1.45 0.31 4.71
N ILE A 99 -1.45 -0.09 3.44
CA ILE A 99 -2.31 0.49 2.40
C ILE A 99 -3.80 0.30 2.72
N THR A 100 -4.22 -0.90 3.14
CA THR A 100 -5.63 -1.14 3.50
C THR A 100 -6.04 -0.36 4.74
N ASP A 101 -5.17 -0.26 5.74
CA ASP A 101 -5.45 0.52 6.95
C ASP A 101 -5.61 2.01 6.60
N VAL A 102 -4.74 2.56 5.74
CA VAL A 102 -4.86 3.96 5.25
C VAL A 102 -6.14 4.15 4.44
N ASN A 103 -6.47 3.25 3.51
CA ASN A 103 -7.73 3.30 2.76
C ASN A 103 -8.96 3.27 3.68
N THR A 104 -8.89 2.52 4.78
CA THR A 104 -9.96 2.47 5.78
C THR A 104 -10.11 3.82 6.50
N GLU A 105 -9.00 4.46 6.91
CA GLU A 105 -9.06 5.82 7.49
C GLU A 105 -9.54 6.88 6.48
N LEU A 106 -9.28 6.66 5.18
CA LEU A 106 -9.83 7.48 4.08
C LEU A 106 -11.33 7.24 3.82
N GLY A 107 -11.96 6.28 4.51
CA GLY A 107 -13.38 5.96 4.37
C GLY A 107 -13.72 5.04 3.19
N LEU A 108 -12.73 4.33 2.64
CA LEU A 108 -12.90 3.32 1.59
C LEU A 108 -13.00 1.92 2.19
N VAL A 109 -13.49 0.96 1.40
CA VAL A 109 -13.64 -0.43 1.83
C VAL A 109 -12.77 -1.34 0.97
N SER A 110 -12.06 -2.29 1.59
CA SER A 110 -11.32 -3.31 0.84
C SER A 110 -12.26 -4.43 0.37
N PRO A 111 -12.31 -4.75 -0.94
CA PRO A 111 -13.10 -5.86 -1.46
C PRO A 111 -12.44 -7.23 -1.19
N TRP A 112 -11.14 -7.25 -0.89
CA TRP A 112 -10.38 -8.49 -0.72
C TRP A 112 -10.89 -9.33 0.45
N LYS A 113 -11.15 -10.62 0.19
CA LYS A 113 -11.51 -11.62 1.22
C LYS A 113 -10.37 -12.61 1.52
N LEU A 114 -9.23 -12.45 0.85
CA LEU A 114 -8.05 -13.27 1.06
C LEU A 114 -7.45 -13.02 2.44
N LYS A 115 -6.78 -14.04 2.98
CA LYS A 115 -6.04 -13.92 4.23
C LYS A 115 -4.61 -13.49 3.92
N GLY A 116 -4.21 -12.34 4.46
CA GLY A 116 -2.84 -11.85 4.36
C GLY A 116 -1.90 -12.54 5.32
N ASP A 117 -0.60 -12.37 5.10
CA ASP A 117 0.43 -12.77 6.04
C ASP A 117 0.33 -12.00 7.37
N LYS A 118 0.91 -12.57 8.44
CA LYS A 118 0.78 -12.04 9.80
C LYS A 118 1.54 -10.73 10.04
N ALA A 119 2.49 -10.39 9.17
CA ALA A 119 3.34 -9.22 9.32
C ALA A 119 2.80 -8.06 8.50
N TYR A 120 2.62 -8.21 7.18
CA TYR A 120 2.35 -7.14 6.23
C TYR A 120 0.93 -7.14 5.66
N GLY A 121 0.12 -8.17 5.94
CA GLY A 121 -1.22 -8.27 5.36
C GLY A 121 -1.19 -8.43 3.83
N LEU A 122 -0.17 -9.09 3.28
CA LEU A 122 -0.05 -9.39 1.86
C LEU A 122 -0.62 -10.78 1.58
N ALA A 123 -1.41 -10.88 0.52
CA ALA A 123 -1.85 -12.16 -0.02
C ALA A 123 -1.19 -12.41 -1.38
N ALA A 124 -1.37 -13.61 -1.93
CA ALA A 124 -0.92 -13.96 -3.27
C ALA A 124 -2.08 -14.53 -4.08
N THR A 125 -2.18 -14.10 -5.34
CA THR A 125 -3.15 -14.60 -6.31
C THR A 125 -2.65 -14.26 -7.73
N ASP A 126 -3.49 -14.50 -8.72
CA ASP A 126 -3.30 -14.25 -10.15
C ASP A 126 -4.50 -13.45 -10.71
N VAL A 127 -4.59 -13.36 -12.03
CA VAL A 127 -5.71 -12.68 -12.71
C VAL A 127 -7.07 -13.30 -12.37
N GLU A 128 -7.14 -14.60 -12.10
CA GLU A 128 -8.34 -15.30 -11.67
C GLU A 128 -8.80 -14.82 -10.29
N GLY A 129 -7.88 -14.50 -9.40
CA GLY A 129 -8.18 -13.87 -8.10
C GLY A 129 -8.93 -12.55 -8.21
N LEU A 130 -8.67 -11.77 -9.27
CA LEU A 130 -9.34 -10.49 -9.54
C LEU A 130 -10.84 -10.66 -9.84
N THR A 131 -11.28 -11.87 -10.22
CA THR A 131 -12.71 -12.14 -10.42
C THR A 131 -13.52 -12.04 -9.12
N LYS A 132 -12.85 -12.04 -7.95
CA LYS A 132 -13.49 -12.03 -6.63
C LYS A 132 -13.74 -10.63 -6.06
N ILE A 133 -13.23 -9.57 -6.70
CA ILE A 133 -13.42 -8.19 -6.22
C ILE A 133 -14.59 -7.45 -6.88
N GLY A 134 -15.33 -8.12 -7.78
CA GLY A 134 -16.58 -7.60 -8.35
C GLY A 134 -16.40 -6.30 -9.13
N GLU A 135 -17.18 -5.27 -8.78
CA GLU A 135 -17.16 -3.94 -9.40
C GLU A 135 -16.28 -2.93 -8.64
N ALA A 136 -15.47 -3.39 -7.69
CA ALA A 136 -14.55 -2.52 -6.98
C ALA A 136 -13.59 -1.81 -7.95
N ARG A 137 -13.16 -0.59 -7.59
CA ARG A 137 -12.11 0.09 -8.35
C ARG A 137 -10.79 -0.60 -8.09
N PHE A 138 -10.04 -0.91 -9.15
CA PHE A 138 -8.74 -1.56 -9.03
C PHE A 138 -7.64 -0.53 -9.14
N THR A 139 -6.93 -0.31 -8.04
CA THR A 139 -5.78 0.59 -7.94
C THR A 139 -4.51 -0.25 -7.79
N TYR A 140 -3.42 0.18 -8.41
CA TYR A 140 -2.15 -0.54 -8.31
C TYR A 140 -0.96 0.38 -8.48
N ILE A 141 0.19 -0.04 -7.97
CA ILE A 141 1.48 0.54 -8.31
C ILE A 141 2.25 -0.48 -9.17
N ALA A 142 2.82 0.02 -10.25
CA ALA A 142 3.86 -0.64 -11.03
C ALA A 142 5.04 0.34 -11.13
N ASN A 143 6.21 -0.13 -11.55
CA ASN A 143 7.38 0.73 -11.70
C ASN A 143 8.12 0.36 -12.98
N ASP A 144 8.32 1.36 -13.85
CA ASP A 144 8.93 1.13 -15.15
C ASP A 144 10.40 0.73 -15.03
N ALA A 145 11.07 1.12 -13.93
CA ALA A 145 12.43 0.68 -13.61
C ALA A 145 12.48 -0.71 -12.96
N ASP A 146 11.35 -1.33 -12.65
CA ASP A 146 11.22 -2.63 -11.98
C ASP A 146 10.29 -3.58 -12.77
N GLY A 147 10.66 -3.86 -14.02
CA GLY A 147 9.96 -4.86 -14.83
C GLY A 147 8.73 -4.36 -15.60
N GLY A 148 8.41 -3.06 -15.54
CA GLY A 148 7.34 -2.45 -16.33
C GLY A 148 5.95 -2.59 -15.69
N ASP A 149 4.90 -2.54 -16.51
CA ASP A 149 3.52 -2.60 -16.05
C ASP A 149 2.91 -4.00 -16.26
N PRO A 150 2.86 -4.85 -15.23
CA PRO A 150 2.40 -6.24 -15.37
C PRO A 150 0.89 -6.32 -15.66
N PHE A 151 0.10 -5.32 -15.27
CA PHE A 151 -1.34 -5.32 -15.50
C PHE A 151 -1.68 -4.77 -16.88
N LYS A 152 -1.04 -3.66 -17.28
CA LYS A 152 -1.27 -3.05 -18.59
C LYS A 152 -0.66 -3.88 -19.71
N ASP A 153 0.61 -4.28 -19.58
CA ASP A 153 1.33 -4.97 -20.66
C ASP A 153 1.18 -6.49 -20.56
N GLY A 154 1.30 -7.03 -19.34
CA GLY A 154 1.25 -8.47 -19.09
C GLY A 154 -0.14 -9.08 -19.24
N LEU A 155 -1.22 -8.34 -18.92
CA LEU A 155 -2.60 -8.81 -19.06
C LEU A 155 -3.33 -8.25 -20.29
N LYS A 156 -2.65 -7.50 -21.16
CA LYS A 156 -3.27 -6.81 -22.32
C LYS A 156 -4.08 -7.72 -23.23
N ASP A 157 -3.71 -9.00 -23.33
CA ASP A 157 -4.37 -10.01 -24.16
C ASP A 157 -5.07 -11.11 -23.36
N ASN A 158 -5.05 -11.01 -22.03
CA ASN A 158 -5.67 -11.98 -21.15
C ASN A 158 -7.21 -11.85 -21.19
N ALA A 159 -7.90 -12.92 -21.57
CA ALA A 159 -9.36 -12.92 -21.70
C ALA A 159 -10.08 -12.72 -20.36
N VAL A 160 -9.54 -13.24 -19.26
CA VAL A 160 -10.10 -13.04 -17.91
C VAL A 160 -10.02 -11.57 -17.57
N TRP A 161 -8.85 -10.94 -17.68
CA TRP A 161 -8.65 -9.51 -17.43
C TRP A 161 -9.63 -8.63 -18.22
N LYS A 162 -9.72 -8.81 -19.54
CA LYS A 162 -10.67 -8.07 -20.41
C LYS A 162 -12.13 -8.28 -20.02
N SER A 163 -12.46 -9.40 -19.37
CA SER A 163 -13.83 -9.72 -18.97
C SER A 163 -14.26 -9.05 -17.65
N LEU A 164 -13.30 -8.61 -16.82
CA LEU A 164 -13.54 -8.10 -15.46
C LEU A 164 -14.40 -6.82 -15.49
N PRO A 165 -15.37 -6.65 -14.59
CA PRO A 165 -16.26 -5.48 -14.58
C PRO A 165 -15.51 -4.16 -14.47
N PHE A 166 -14.55 -4.06 -13.56
CA PHE A 166 -13.77 -2.84 -13.35
C PHE A 166 -12.84 -2.52 -14.54
N VAL A 167 -12.44 -3.50 -15.34
CA VAL A 167 -11.68 -3.25 -16.58
C VAL A 167 -12.61 -2.70 -17.66
N LYS A 168 -13.79 -3.28 -17.83
CA LYS A 168 -14.80 -2.82 -18.81
C LYS A 168 -15.34 -1.42 -18.50
N ASN A 169 -15.42 -1.07 -17.22
CA ASN A 169 -15.94 0.22 -16.75
C ASN A 169 -14.85 1.28 -16.55
N ASP A 170 -13.64 1.05 -17.08
CA ASP A 170 -12.50 1.97 -16.96
C ASP A 170 -12.20 2.39 -15.51
N GLN A 171 -12.27 1.41 -14.59
CA GLN A 171 -12.00 1.55 -13.16
C GLN A 171 -10.66 0.91 -12.78
N VAL A 172 -9.69 0.96 -13.70
CA VAL A 172 -8.31 0.51 -13.51
C VAL A 172 -7.42 1.74 -13.37
N HIS A 173 -6.81 1.90 -12.20
CA HIS A 173 -6.12 3.12 -11.79
C HIS A 173 -4.67 2.80 -11.42
N ARG A 174 -3.74 3.03 -12.37
CA ARG A 174 -2.30 2.96 -12.08
C ARG A 174 -1.88 4.21 -11.32
N LEU A 175 -1.28 4.03 -10.15
CA LEU A 175 -0.69 5.14 -9.39
C LEU A 175 0.74 5.43 -9.89
N PRO A 176 1.28 6.64 -9.61
CA PRO A 176 2.62 7.02 -10.04
C PRO A 176 3.74 6.16 -9.43
N ASP A 177 4.86 6.10 -10.15
CA ASP A 177 6.08 5.43 -9.71
C ASP A 177 6.69 6.10 -8.46
N GLY A 178 7.54 5.36 -7.74
CA GLY A 178 8.33 5.89 -6.62
C GLY A 178 7.62 5.89 -5.26
N ILE A 179 6.34 5.51 -5.19
CA ILE A 179 5.62 5.38 -3.92
C ILE A 179 5.96 4.03 -3.27
N TRP A 180 6.66 4.08 -2.13
CA TRP A 180 7.00 2.87 -1.38
C TRP A 180 5.86 2.42 -0.45
N MET A 181 5.18 1.32 -0.80
CA MET A 181 3.98 0.81 -0.10
C MET A 181 4.26 0.29 1.32
N PHE A 182 5.53 0.04 1.64
CA PHE A 182 6.00 -0.40 2.96
C PHE A 182 6.75 0.72 3.70
N GLY A 183 6.56 1.97 3.28
CA GLY A 183 7.28 3.13 3.78
C GLY A 183 6.71 3.74 5.07
N GLY A 184 7.06 5.00 5.26
CA GLY A 184 6.67 5.80 6.43
C GLY A 184 5.58 6.83 6.12
N THR A 185 5.45 7.83 6.99
CA THR A 185 4.48 8.93 6.85
C THR A 185 4.60 9.68 5.53
N ALA A 186 5.82 9.87 5.01
CA ALA A 186 6.04 10.49 3.70
C ALA A 186 5.43 9.66 2.57
N SER A 187 5.79 8.37 2.48
CA SER A 187 5.25 7.47 1.46
C SER A 187 3.73 7.36 1.52
N MET A 188 3.14 7.38 2.72
CA MET A 188 1.68 7.33 2.86
C MET A 188 1.00 8.65 2.48
N ARG A 189 1.64 9.81 2.65
CA ARG A 189 1.11 11.07 2.09
C ARG A 189 1.11 11.03 0.57
N ASP A 190 2.21 10.59 -0.04
CA ASP A 190 2.33 10.48 -1.50
C ASP A 190 1.29 9.50 -2.06
N TYR A 191 1.09 8.36 -1.37
CA TYR A 191 0.03 7.42 -1.68
C TYR A 191 -1.38 8.03 -1.59
N ILE A 192 -1.68 8.77 -0.51
CA ILE A 192 -2.99 9.42 -0.34
C ILE A 192 -3.24 10.42 -1.46
N ASP A 193 -2.26 11.25 -1.81
CA ASP A 193 -2.39 12.24 -2.87
C ASP A 193 -2.64 11.56 -4.23
N ALA A 194 -1.83 10.55 -4.56
CA ALA A 194 -1.98 9.76 -5.77
C ALA A 194 -3.33 9.06 -5.87
N LEU A 195 -3.78 8.40 -4.79
CA LEU A 195 -5.06 7.70 -4.75
C LEU A 195 -6.22 8.67 -4.93
N VAL A 196 -6.22 9.78 -4.19
CA VAL A 196 -7.27 10.80 -4.31
C VAL A 196 -7.31 11.35 -5.73
N GLY A 197 -6.15 11.73 -6.29
CA GLY A 197 -6.06 12.23 -7.66
C GLY A 197 -6.57 11.22 -8.69
N ALA A 198 -6.21 9.94 -8.56
CA ALA A 198 -6.66 8.90 -9.48
C ALA A 198 -8.17 8.65 -9.41
N LEU A 199 -8.78 8.72 -8.22
CA LEU A 199 -10.18 8.36 -8.02
C LEU A 199 -11.17 9.51 -8.22
N THR A 200 -10.71 10.78 -8.18
CA THR A 200 -11.60 11.95 -8.27
C THR A 200 -11.46 12.76 -9.56
N ASN A 201 -10.58 12.34 -10.47
CA ASN A 201 -10.41 12.97 -11.78
C ASN A 201 -11.28 12.33 -12.86
#